data_AF-A0A957JQH8-F1
#
_entry.id   AF-A0A957JQH8-F1
#
_cell.length_a   1.000
_cell.length_b   1.000
_cell.length_c   1.000
_cell.angle_alpha   90.00
_cell.angle_beta   90.00
_cell.angle_gamma   90.00
#
_symmetry.space_group_name_H-M   'P 1'
#
loop_
_entity.id
_entity.type
_entity.pdbx_description
1 polymer ?
#
loop_
_entity_poly.entity_id
_entity_poly.type
_entity_poly.pdbx_seq_one_letter_code
_entity_poly.pdbx_strand_id
1 'polypeptide(L)'
;MDPITTTILAALVAGVTAGVTEVGKKAIVDAYEGVKKVIKTKLGEGSELLKAIMGLEAKPESDGRKAIVEEEVAAAKADQDADILAAVTLLQKTLAAHGDERIQKMLRSEGGEQIMRGRGGLQDQWMSDSPRGKQVQE
;
A
#
# COMPACT_ATOMS: atom_id res chain seq x y z
N MET A 1 -2.32 11.31 -4.85
CA MET A 1 -1.76 10.00 -5.20
C MET A 1 -2.72 8.93 -4.77
N ASP A 2 -3.25 8.22 -5.75
CA ASP A 2 -4.13 7.09 -5.56
C ASP A 2 -3.34 5.84 -5.07
N PRO A 3 -4.02 4.86 -4.44
CA PRO A 3 -3.38 3.68 -3.88
C PRO A 3 -2.63 2.81 -4.91
N ILE A 4 -3.05 2.81 -6.18
CA ILE A 4 -2.43 2.03 -7.25
C ILE A 4 -1.08 2.65 -7.59
N THR A 5 -1.05 3.96 -7.83
CA THR A 5 0.18 4.72 -8.12
C THR A 5 1.20 4.58 -6.99
N THR A 6 0.77 4.66 -5.73
CA THR A 6 1.69 4.49 -4.57
C THR A 6 2.24 3.08 -4.49
N THR A 7 1.40 2.07 -4.68
CA THR A 7 1.87 0.68 -4.61
C THR A 7 2.87 0.37 -5.71
N ILE A 8 2.65 0.91 -6.93
CA ILE A 8 3.60 0.80 -8.04
C ILE A 8 4.91 1.51 -7.69
N LEU A 9 4.85 2.76 -7.22
CA LEU A 9 6.05 3.51 -6.83
C LEU A 9 6.83 2.79 -5.73
N ALA A 10 6.15 2.29 -4.71
CA ALA A 10 6.75 1.53 -3.62
C ALA A 10 7.45 0.26 -4.13
N ALA A 11 6.88 -0.45 -5.12
CA ALA A 11 7.52 -1.60 -5.73
C ALA A 11 8.82 -1.23 -6.46
N LEU A 12 8.82 -0.12 -7.19
CA LEU A 12 10.01 0.37 -7.90
C LEU A 12 11.12 0.76 -6.94
N VAL A 13 10.78 1.44 -5.83
CA VAL A 13 11.75 1.77 -4.79
C VAL A 13 12.27 0.50 -4.12
N ALA A 14 11.41 -0.47 -3.82
CA ALA A 14 11.80 -1.72 -3.16
C ALA A 14 12.76 -2.57 -4.00
N GLY A 15 12.64 -2.52 -5.34
CA GLY A 15 13.53 -3.25 -6.25
C GLY A 15 14.99 -2.79 -6.20
N VAL A 16 15.24 -1.55 -5.75
CA VAL A 16 16.59 -0.97 -5.67
C VAL A 16 17.14 -0.88 -4.24
N THR A 17 16.38 -1.28 -3.21
CA THR A 17 16.88 -1.20 -1.83
C THR A 17 17.70 -2.42 -1.41
N ALA A 18 18.79 -2.16 -0.69
CA ALA A 18 19.73 -3.19 -0.22
C ALA A 18 19.17 -4.02 0.97
N GLY A 19 18.09 -3.58 1.60
CA GLY A 19 17.47 -4.26 2.76
C GLY A 19 16.55 -5.42 2.39
N VAL A 20 16.21 -5.58 1.11
CA VAL A 20 15.33 -6.66 0.62
C VAL A 20 16.18 -7.87 0.23
N THR A 21 15.82 -9.05 0.72
CA THR A 21 16.48 -10.31 0.36
C THR A 21 16.25 -10.66 -1.11
N GLU A 22 17.12 -11.46 -1.73
CA GLU A 22 16.95 -11.87 -3.14
C GLU A 22 15.61 -12.56 -3.41
N VAL A 23 15.13 -13.37 -2.47
CA VAL A 23 13.78 -13.98 -2.54
C VAL A 23 12.69 -12.92 -2.47
N GLY A 24 12.84 -11.92 -1.60
CA GLY A 24 11.92 -10.79 -1.50
C GLY A 24 11.88 -9.95 -2.77
N LYS A 25 13.04 -9.64 -3.36
CA LYS A 25 13.14 -8.92 -4.64
C LYS A 25 12.42 -9.68 -5.74
N LYS A 26 12.69 -11.00 -5.86
CA LYS A 26 12.02 -11.85 -6.84
C LYS A 26 10.50 -11.86 -6.64
N ALA A 27 10.03 -12.00 -5.40
CA ALA A 27 8.60 -11.98 -5.11
C ALA A 27 7.94 -10.65 -5.49
N ILE A 28 8.59 -9.52 -5.21
CA ILE A 28 8.12 -8.17 -5.57
C ILE A 28 8.06 -8.02 -7.10
N VAL A 29 9.12 -8.43 -7.82
CA VAL A 29 9.17 -8.39 -9.29
C VAL A 29 8.07 -9.27 -9.89
N ASP A 30 7.89 -10.51 -9.41
CA ASP A 30 6.86 -11.42 -9.88
C ASP A 30 5.44 -10.84 -9.67
N ALA A 31 5.18 -10.23 -8.51
CA ALA A 31 3.90 -9.58 -8.23
C ALA A 31 3.68 -8.34 -9.10
N TYR A 32 4.73 -7.56 -9.36
CA TYR A 32 4.68 -6.37 -10.21
C TYR A 32 4.41 -6.71 -11.68
N GLU A 33 5.09 -7.72 -12.22
CA GLU A 33 4.81 -8.26 -13.55
C GLU A 33 3.37 -8.81 -13.63
N GLY A 34 2.86 -9.40 -12.54
CA GLY A 34 1.46 -9.78 -12.41
C GLY A 34 0.49 -8.62 -12.62
N VAL A 35 0.74 -7.46 -11.98
CA VAL A 35 -0.06 -6.24 -12.17
C VAL A 35 -0.05 -5.80 -13.63
N LYS A 36 1.12 -5.70 -14.25
CA LYS A 36 1.24 -5.32 -15.68
C LYS A 36 0.50 -6.27 -16.60
N LYS A 37 0.56 -7.58 -16.33
CA LYS A 37 -0.16 -8.59 -17.11
C LYS A 37 -1.67 -8.44 -17.00
N VAL A 38 -2.19 -8.15 -15.81
CA VAL A 38 -3.63 -7.91 -15.62
C VAL A 38 -4.06 -6.64 -16.35
N ILE A 39 -3.31 -5.54 -16.19
CA ILE A 39 -3.56 -4.28 -16.91
C ILE A 39 -3.56 -4.49 -18.42
N LYS A 40 -2.55 -5.18 -18.96
CA LYS A 40 -2.46 -5.54 -20.38
C LYS A 40 -3.66 -6.39 -20.84
N THR A 41 -4.14 -7.30 -20.00
CA THR A 41 -5.29 -8.16 -20.33
C THR A 41 -6.61 -7.40 -20.32
N LYS A 42 -6.76 -6.43 -19.39
CA LYS A 42 -8.00 -5.68 -19.18
C LYS A 42 -8.15 -4.47 -20.08
N LEU A 43 -7.08 -3.69 -20.19
CA LEU A 43 -7.06 -2.42 -20.92
C LEU A 43 -6.38 -2.54 -22.29
N GLY A 44 -5.71 -3.66 -22.54
CA GLY A 44 -4.95 -3.89 -23.77
C GLY A 44 -3.47 -3.51 -23.66
N GLU A 45 -2.66 -4.11 -24.53
CA GLU A 45 -1.21 -3.93 -24.60
C GLU A 45 -0.77 -2.50 -25.00
N GLY A 46 -1.65 -1.76 -25.67
CA GLY A 46 -1.41 -0.37 -26.06
C GLY A 46 -2.00 0.68 -25.12
N SER A 47 -2.53 0.28 -23.97
CA SER A 47 -3.20 1.20 -23.04
C SER A 47 -2.26 2.30 -22.53
N GLU A 48 -2.79 3.51 -22.42
CA GLU A 48 -2.06 4.66 -21.91
C GLU A 48 -1.60 4.45 -20.46
N LEU A 49 -2.42 3.79 -19.63
CA LEU A 49 -2.01 3.38 -18.28
C LEU A 49 -0.76 2.48 -18.29
N LEU A 50 -0.69 1.47 -19.17
CA LEU A 50 0.48 0.60 -19.22
C LEU A 50 1.73 1.38 -19.67
N LYS A 51 1.59 2.29 -20.64
CA LYS A 51 2.69 3.18 -21.07
C LYS A 51 3.13 4.13 -19.97
N ALA A 52 2.19 4.70 -19.22
CA ALA A 52 2.46 5.58 -18.10
C ALA A 52 3.26 4.85 -17.01
N ILE A 53 2.86 3.61 -16.69
CA ILE A 53 3.58 2.76 -15.73
C ILE A 53 5.01 2.49 -16.21
N MET A 54 5.21 2.09 -17.46
CA MET A 54 6.55 1.90 -18.03
C MET A 54 7.39 3.19 -18.01
N GLY A 55 6.74 4.33 -18.24
CA GLY A 55 7.35 5.65 -18.05
C GLY A 55 7.84 5.81 -16.61
N LEU A 56 6.97 5.56 -15.63
CA LEU A 56 7.34 5.69 -14.22
C LEU A 56 8.46 4.72 -13.82
N GLU A 57 8.47 3.48 -14.31
CA GLU A 57 9.57 2.51 -14.11
C GLU A 57 10.93 3.12 -14.46
N ALA A 58 11.02 3.81 -15.60
CA ALA A 58 12.27 4.37 -16.07
C ALA A 58 12.75 5.60 -15.27
N LYS A 59 11.85 6.32 -14.58
CA LYS A 59 12.20 7.46 -13.70
C LYS A 59 11.19 7.55 -12.53
N PRO A 60 11.34 6.71 -11.49
CA PRO A 60 10.39 6.63 -10.39
C PRO A 60 10.33 7.92 -9.56
N GLU A 61 11.42 8.68 -9.53
CA GLU A 61 11.50 9.95 -8.80
C GLU A 61 10.82 11.12 -9.53
N SER A 62 10.36 10.93 -10.77
CA SER A 62 9.78 12.01 -11.59
C SER A 62 8.33 12.29 -11.20
N ASP A 63 8.08 13.41 -10.52
CA ASP A 63 6.72 13.81 -10.13
C ASP A 63 5.75 13.92 -11.31
N GLY A 64 6.23 14.43 -12.46
CA GLY A 64 5.41 14.47 -13.68
C GLY A 64 4.98 13.08 -14.18
N ARG A 65 5.78 12.03 -13.96
CA ARG A 65 5.42 10.66 -14.36
C ARG A 65 4.45 10.04 -13.36
N LYS A 66 4.59 10.36 -12.07
CA LYS A 66 3.62 9.96 -11.03
C LYS A 66 2.24 10.54 -11.35
N ALA A 67 2.19 11.83 -11.71
CA ALA A 67 0.95 12.50 -12.08
C ALA A 67 0.27 11.87 -13.31
N ILE A 68 1.05 11.52 -14.34
CA ILE A 68 0.51 10.83 -15.53
C ILE A 68 -0.08 9.46 -15.16
N VAL A 69 0.59 8.68 -14.30
CA VAL A 69 0.02 7.39 -13.86
C VAL A 69 -1.29 7.60 -13.10
N GLU A 70 -1.36 8.57 -12.20
CA GLU A 70 -2.59 8.89 -11.46
C GLU A 70 -3.74 9.33 -12.39
N GLU A 71 -3.43 10.15 -13.40
CA GLU A 71 -4.39 10.56 -14.44
C GLU A 71 -4.91 9.35 -15.24
N GLU A 72 -4.01 8.48 -15.70
CA GLU A 72 -4.36 7.31 -16.50
C GLU A 72 -5.09 6.23 -15.68
N VAL A 73 -4.79 6.09 -14.39
CA VAL A 73 -5.53 5.21 -13.47
C VAL A 73 -6.99 5.65 -13.42
N ALA A 74 -7.24 6.95 -13.24
CA ALA A 74 -8.59 7.51 -13.20
C ALA A 74 -9.29 7.41 -14.57
N ALA A 75 -8.60 7.73 -15.66
CA ALA A 75 -9.14 7.66 -17.02
C ALA A 75 -9.55 6.23 -17.41
N ALA A 76 -8.73 5.25 -17.05
CA ALA A 76 -9.00 3.83 -17.28
C ALA A 76 -9.98 3.22 -16.27
N LYS A 77 -10.35 3.95 -15.21
CA LYS A 77 -11.11 3.44 -14.05
C LYS A 77 -10.47 2.19 -13.45
N ALA A 78 -9.14 2.16 -13.43
CA ALA A 78 -8.38 1.02 -12.92
C ALA A 78 -8.59 0.81 -11.41
N ASP A 79 -8.98 1.87 -10.71
CA ASP A 79 -9.43 1.88 -9.32
C ASP A 79 -10.81 1.22 -9.11
N GLN A 80 -11.54 0.91 -10.18
CA GLN A 80 -12.85 0.25 -10.15
C GLN A 80 -12.83 -1.17 -10.73
N ASP A 81 -11.73 -1.58 -11.39
CA ASP A 81 -11.58 -2.94 -11.90
C ASP A 81 -11.12 -3.89 -10.79
N ALA A 82 -11.96 -4.89 -10.49
CA ALA A 82 -11.71 -5.82 -9.40
C ALA A 82 -10.44 -6.67 -9.60
N ASP A 83 -10.08 -7.00 -10.84
CA ASP A 83 -8.89 -7.82 -11.10
C ASP A 83 -7.62 -6.98 -10.98
N ILE A 84 -7.66 -5.72 -11.43
CA ILE A 84 -6.55 -4.77 -11.24
C ILE A 84 -6.35 -4.52 -9.74
N LEU A 85 -7.42 -4.23 -9.00
CA LEU A 85 -7.36 -4.05 -7.55
C LEU A 85 -6.82 -5.30 -6.83
N ALA A 86 -7.23 -6.49 -7.25
CA ALA A 86 -6.72 -7.74 -6.67
C ALA A 86 -5.22 -7.92 -6.92
N ALA A 87 -4.74 -7.62 -8.13
CA ALA A 87 -3.32 -7.69 -8.46
C ALA A 87 -2.49 -6.65 -7.67
N VAL A 88 -2.99 -5.42 -7.55
CA VAL A 88 -2.35 -4.35 -6.77
C VAL A 88 -2.33 -4.71 -5.28
N THR A 89 -3.42 -5.28 -4.75
CA THR A 89 -3.49 -5.75 -3.36
C THR A 89 -2.47 -6.86 -3.09
N LEU A 90 -2.27 -7.77 -4.05
CA LEU A 90 -1.23 -8.81 -3.94
C LEU A 90 0.15 -8.16 -3.88
N LEU A 91 0.46 -7.22 -4.75
CA LEU A 91 1.73 -6.48 -4.74
C LEU A 91 1.93 -5.74 -3.42
N GLN A 92 0.91 -5.07 -2.90
CA GLN A 92 0.94 -4.38 -1.61
C GLN A 92 1.27 -5.34 -0.45
N LYS A 93 0.65 -6.53 -0.41
CA LYS A 93 0.94 -7.56 0.59
C LYS A 93 2.37 -8.08 0.48
N THR A 94 2.85 -8.31 -0.75
CA THR A 94 4.24 -8.73 -0.99
C THR A 94 5.23 -7.67 -0.50
N LEU A 95 4.96 -6.39 -0.77
CA LEU A 95 5.77 -5.28 -0.26
C LEU A 95 5.72 -5.15 1.26
N ALA A 96 4.57 -5.41 1.89
CA ALA A 96 4.49 -5.42 3.35
C ALA A 96 5.27 -6.58 3.99
N ALA A 97 5.32 -7.74 3.32
CA ALA A 97 6.01 -8.93 3.82
C ALA A 97 7.53 -8.90 3.56
N HIS A 98 7.96 -8.30 2.45
CA HIS A 98 9.34 -8.38 1.97
C HIS A 98 10.04 -7.03 1.81
N GLY A 99 9.29 -5.92 1.80
CA GLY A 99 9.85 -4.57 1.73
C GLY A 99 10.53 -4.17 3.03
N ASP A 100 11.52 -3.28 2.91
CA ASP A 100 12.18 -2.69 4.07
C ASP A 100 11.27 -1.71 4.82
N GLU A 101 11.76 -1.19 5.95
CA GLU A 101 11.01 -0.27 6.80
C GLU A 101 10.54 1.00 6.05
N ARG A 102 11.31 1.50 5.08
CA ARG A 102 10.94 2.69 4.29
C ARG A 102 9.75 2.39 3.40
N ILE A 103 9.75 1.24 2.73
CA ILE A 103 8.63 0.78 1.90
C ILE A 103 7.38 0.58 2.74
N GLN A 104 7.51 -0.10 3.88
CA GLN A 104 6.40 -0.34 4.79
C GLN A 104 5.81 0.96 5.33
N LYS A 105 6.64 1.97 5.62
CA LYS A 105 6.19 3.28 6.06
C LYS A 105 5.41 4.02 4.97
N MET A 106 5.86 3.98 3.71
CA MET A 106 5.15 4.59 2.58
C MET A 106 3.75 3.99 2.38
N LEU A 107 3.61 2.66 2.48
CA LEU A 107 2.31 2.00 2.36
C LEU A 107 1.39 2.29 3.55
N ARG A 108 1.96 2.46 4.75
CA ARG A 108 1.21 2.70 5.99
C ARG A 108 0.74 4.15 6.15
N SER A 109 1.48 5.12 5.62
CA SER A 109 1.06 6.53 5.63
C SER A 109 -0.20 6.79 4.83
N GLU A 110 -0.51 5.94 3.85
CA GLU A 110 -1.71 6.08 3.01
C GLU A 110 -2.86 5.18 3.43
N GLY A 111 -2.60 4.04 4.09
CA GLY A 111 -3.62 3.19 4.72
C GLY A 111 -4.05 3.63 6.13
N GLY A 112 -3.54 4.76 6.62
CA GLY A 112 -3.50 5.13 8.03
C GLY A 112 -4.81 5.53 8.71
N GLU A 113 -5.92 5.74 7.98
CA GLU A 113 -7.17 6.21 8.60
C GLU A 113 -8.22 5.13 8.89
N GLN A 114 -8.05 3.88 8.43
CA GLN A 114 -9.09 2.86 8.60
C GLN A 114 -8.82 1.83 9.71
N ILE A 115 -7.62 1.76 10.29
CA ILE A 115 -7.25 0.70 11.25
C ILE A 115 -7.04 1.16 12.70
N MET A 116 -7.30 2.43 13.02
CA MET A 116 -7.18 2.97 14.40
C MET A 116 -8.48 3.48 15.02
N ARG A 117 -9.65 2.98 14.61
CA ARG A 117 -10.93 3.23 15.31
C ARG A 117 -11.50 2.03 16.08
N GLY A 118 -10.76 0.93 16.18
CA GLY A 118 -11.28 -0.35 16.74
C GLY A 118 -10.52 -0.97 17.91
N ARG A 119 -9.51 -0.31 18.49
CA ARG A 119 -8.74 -0.90 19.61
C ARG A 119 -8.16 0.17 20.54
N GLY A 120 -9.01 0.73 21.40
CA GLY A 120 -8.59 1.68 22.42
C GLY A 120 -9.78 2.29 23.14
N GLY A 121 -10.52 1.49 23.89
CA GLY A 121 -11.67 2.01 24.64
C GLY A 121 -12.40 0.99 25.50
N LEU A 122 -11.68 0.10 26.19
CA LEU A 122 -12.30 -0.81 27.18
C LEU A 122 -11.43 -1.08 28.43
N GLN A 123 -10.36 -0.32 28.68
CA GLN A 123 -9.53 -0.52 29.88
C GLN A 123 -9.76 0.49 31.01
N ASP A 124 -10.57 1.54 30.80
CA ASP A 124 -10.82 2.57 31.83
C ASP A 124 -12.15 2.40 32.60
N GLN A 125 -12.75 1.19 32.64
CA GLN A 125 -14.02 0.96 33.33
C GLN A 125 -13.98 -0.15 34.40
N TRP A 126 -12.81 -0.44 34.98
CA TRP A 126 -12.66 -1.44 36.05
C TRP A 126 -11.90 -0.95 37.30
N MET A 127 -11.79 0.37 37.51
CA MET A 127 -11.16 0.94 38.72
C MET A 127 -12.09 1.82 39.57
N SER A 128 -13.41 1.76 39.39
CA SER A 128 -14.37 2.50 40.23
C SER A 128 -15.10 1.68 41.29
N ASP A 129 -14.80 0.38 41.43
CA ASP A 129 -15.33 -0.42 42.54
C ASP A 129 -14.19 -1.04 43.36
N SER A 130 -13.76 -0.29 44.38
CA SER A 130 -13.22 -0.89 45.59
C SER A 130 -13.50 -0.01 46.81
N PRO A 131 -13.75 -0.63 47.97
CA PRO A 131 -14.63 -0.11 49.01
C PRO A 131 -13.86 0.83 49.94
N ARG A 132 -14.38 2.05 50.15
CA ARG A 132 -13.90 2.93 51.21
C ARG A 132 -14.20 2.29 52.56
N GLY A 133 -13.14 1.83 53.22
CA GLY A 133 -13.16 1.42 54.61
C GLY A 133 -13.73 2.52 55.49
N LYS A 134 -14.68 2.13 56.35
CA LYS A 134 -15.09 2.93 57.50
C LYS A 134 -13.87 3.08 58.41
N GLN A 135 -13.30 4.27 58.48
CA GLN A 135 -12.54 4.68 59.65
C GLN A 135 -13.49 5.41 60.61
N VAL A 136 -13.53 4.84 61.80
CA VAL A 136 -14.12 5.35 63.03
C VAL A 136 -13.18 6.41 63.61
N GLN A 137 -13.75 7.53 64.06
CA GLN A 137 -13.24 8.57 64.99
C GLN A 137 -14.24 9.74 64.86
N GLU A 138 -14.87 10.31 65.87
CA GLU A 138 -14.89 10.22 67.34
C GLU A 138 -16.32 10.56 67.79
#